data_AF-A0A845LUR4-F1
#
_entry.id   AF-A0A845LUR4-F1
#
_cell.length_a   1.000
_cell.length_b   1.000
_cell.length_c   1.000
_cell.angle_alpha   90.00
_cell.angle_beta   90.00
_cell.angle_gamma   90.00
#
_symmetry.space_group_name_H-M   'P 1'
#
loop_
_entity.id
_entity.type
_entity.pdbx_description
1 polymer ?
#
loop_
_entity_poly.entity_id
_entity_poly.type
_entity_poly.pdbx_seq_one_letter_code
_entity_poly.pdbx_strand_id
1 'polypeptide(L)'
;MTTIKTLINSKAKTKNDSTTISMNRHDMKVNRIATQLKTRNTAAPLSLKKKAVSHQVPKAGQKKEATEKLDISDLNEILEINTNHQYCDMLPL
;
A
#
# COMPACT_ATOMS: atom_id res chain seq x y z
N MET A 1 -18.50 24.41 -49.93
CA MET A 1 -18.04 25.61 -49.20
C MET A 1 -18.00 25.26 -47.73
N THR A 2 -16.78 25.20 -47.21
CA THR A 2 -16.38 24.79 -45.88
C THR A 2 -16.59 25.93 -44.89
N THR A 3 -17.25 25.68 -43.76
CA THR A 3 -17.08 26.53 -42.56
C THR A 3 -17.04 25.66 -41.31
N ILE A 4 -15.86 25.07 -41.11
CA ILE A 4 -15.10 24.99 -39.86
C ILE A 4 -15.98 24.85 -38.60
N LYS A 5 -16.25 23.60 -38.20
CA LYS A 5 -16.39 23.23 -36.79
C LYS A 5 -15.08 23.59 -36.11
N THR A 6 -15.05 24.80 -35.56
CA THR A 6 -13.95 25.40 -34.83
C THR A 6 -13.49 24.46 -33.72
N LEU A 7 -12.30 23.89 -33.93
CA LEU A 7 -11.23 23.60 -32.97
C LEU A 7 -11.70 22.98 -31.64
N ILE A 8 -11.57 21.66 -31.47
CA ILE A 8 -10.37 21.08 -30.85
C ILE A 8 -9.96 21.84 -29.57
N ASN A 9 -10.66 21.61 -28.47
CA ASN A 9 -10.03 21.71 -27.14
C ASN A 9 -9.34 20.39 -26.83
N SER A 10 -8.26 20.14 -27.57
CA SER A 10 -7.18 19.28 -27.11
C SER A 10 -6.51 19.96 -25.90
N LYS A 11 -6.16 19.14 -24.91
CA LYS A 11 -5.04 19.35 -23.97
C LYS A 11 -5.35 20.12 -22.66
N ALA A 12 -5.88 19.40 -21.68
CA ALA A 12 -5.54 19.55 -20.26
C ALA A 12 -5.88 18.28 -19.46
N LYS A 13 -5.38 17.11 -19.88
CA LYS A 13 -5.35 15.92 -19.03
C LYS A 13 -3.94 15.79 -18.50
N THR A 14 -3.66 16.24 -17.27
CA THR A 14 -2.49 15.82 -16.48
C THR A 14 -2.43 16.55 -15.13
N LYS A 15 -2.86 15.86 -14.05
CA LYS A 15 -2.22 15.79 -12.69
C LYS A 15 -3.20 15.34 -11.59
N ASN A 16 -4.49 15.57 -11.75
CA ASN A 16 -5.55 15.36 -10.75
C ASN A 16 -6.25 13.99 -10.83
N ASP A 17 -6.12 13.27 -11.94
CA ASP A 17 -6.73 11.94 -12.16
C ASP A 17 -5.94 10.84 -11.41
N SER A 18 -4.59 10.90 -11.47
CA SER A 18 -3.71 9.88 -10.87
C SER A 18 -3.71 9.89 -9.33
N THR A 19 -3.83 11.06 -8.70
CA THR A 19 -3.85 11.18 -7.23
C THR A 19 -5.10 10.54 -6.62
N THR A 20 -6.26 10.75 -7.26
CA THR A 20 -7.54 10.19 -6.81
C THR A 20 -7.57 8.66 -6.94
N ILE A 21 -6.99 8.11 -8.01
CA ILE A 21 -6.84 6.66 -8.20
C ILE A 21 -5.87 6.07 -7.16
N SER A 22 -4.81 6.79 -6.82
CA SER A 22 -3.82 6.38 -5.81
C SER A 22 -4.42 6.33 -4.39
N MET A 23 -5.15 7.37 -3.95
CA MET A 23 -5.86 7.35 -2.67
C MET A 23 -6.87 6.19 -2.59
N ASN A 24 -7.63 5.94 -3.66
CA ASN A 24 -8.57 4.82 -3.67
C ASN A 24 -7.87 3.45 -3.52
N ARG A 25 -6.75 3.22 -4.23
CA ARG A 25 -5.95 1.99 -4.08
C ARG A 25 -5.37 1.84 -2.68
N HIS A 26 -4.93 2.95 -2.09
CA HIS A 26 -4.42 2.97 -0.73
C HIS A 26 -5.50 2.54 0.27
N ASP A 27 -6.66 3.19 0.22
CA ASP A 27 -7.79 2.91 1.11
C ASP A 27 -8.28 1.47 0.98
N MET A 28 -8.28 0.92 -0.23
CA MET A 28 -8.61 -0.50 -0.45
C MET A 28 -7.67 -1.44 0.29
N LYS A 29 -6.36 -1.18 0.28
CA LYS A 29 -5.36 -2.02 0.98
C LYS A 29 -5.49 -1.90 2.49
N VAL A 30 -5.65 -0.68 3.01
CA VAL A 30 -5.88 -0.44 4.44
C VAL A 30 -7.16 -1.14 4.90
N ASN A 31 -8.25 -1.01 4.15
CA ASN A 31 -9.52 -1.67 4.47
C ASN A 31 -9.42 -3.19 4.47
N ARG A 32 -8.61 -3.79 3.57
CA ARG A 32 -8.35 -5.23 3.56
C ARG A 32 -7.68 -5.70 4.86
N ILE A 33 -6.72 -4.94 5.36
CA ILE A 33 -6.01 -5.24 6.62
C ILE A 33 -6.94 -5.01 7.82
N ALA A 34 -7.64 -3.88 7.84
CA ALA A 34 -8.61 -3.56 8.89
C ALA A 34 -9.72 -4.62 8.99
N THR A 35 -10.19 -5.14 7.85
CA THR A 35 -11.19 -6.23 7.82
C THR A 35 -10.63 -7.50 8.46
N GLN A 36 -9.41 -7.92 8.09
CA GLN A 36 -8.75 -9.09 8.70
C GLN A 36 -8.68 -8.96 10.23
N LEU A 37 -8.30 -7.78 10.72
CA LEU A 37 -8.21 -7.51 12.16
C LEU A 37 -9.58 -7.53 12.85
N LYS A 38 -10.61 -6.96 12.22
CA LYS A 38 -11.98 -6.93 12.77
C LYS A 38 -12.64 -8.32 12.80
N THR A 39 -12.36 -9.16 11.80
CA THR A 39 -12.91 -10.52 11.71
C THR A 39 -12.15 -11.54 12.57
N ARG A 40 -11.08 -11.11 13.22
CA ARG A 40 -10.22 -11.99 13.99
C ARG A 40 -10.92 -12.40 15.30
N ASN A 41 -11.10 -13.71 15.47
CA ASN A 41 -11.75 -14.29 16.64
C ASN A 41 -10.78 -15.00 17.60
N THR A 42 -9.47 -14.99 17.31
CA THR A 42 -8.47 -15.67 18.14
C THR A 42 -7.74 -14.69 19.06
N ALA A 43 -7.35 -15.15 20.24
CA ALA A 43 -6.45 -14.44 21.15
C ALA A 43 -4.98 -14.78 20.91
N ALA A 44 -4.67 -15.62 19.90
CA ALA A 44 -3.31 -16.07 19.63
C ALA A 44 -2.41 -14.90 19.19
N PRO A 45 -1.09 -14.93 19.47
CA PRO A 45 -0.22 -13.84 19.04
C PRO A 45 -0.22 -13.67 17.51
N LEU A 46 -0.22 -12.40 17.07
CA LEU A 46 -0.27 -12.04 15.65
C LEU A 46 1.14 -11.83 15.10
N SER A 47 1.35 -12.19 13.84
CA SER A 47 2.61 -11.98 13.14
C SER A 47 2.37 -11.50 11.71
N LEU A 48 3.26 -10.64 11.22
CA LEU A 48 3.13 -10.06 9.89
C LEU A 48 3.62 -11.04 8.82
N LYS A 49 2.76 -11.31 7.84
CA LYS A 49 3.16 -11.90 6.56
C LYS A 49 3.43 -10.75 5.59
N LYS A 50 4.71 -10.52 5.30
CA LYS A 50 5.22 -9.47 4.42
C LYS A 50 5.98 -10.09 3.25
N LYS A 51 6.09 -9.35 2.13
CA LYS A 51 6.93 -9.75 0.98
C LYS A 51 8.42 -9.65 1.27
N ALA A 52 8.82 -8.66 2.07
CA ALA A 52 10.22 -8.46 2.42
C ALA A 52 10.74 -9.61 3.29
N VAL A 53 11.99 -10.00 3.07
CA VAL A 53 12.65 -11.01 3.91
C VAL A 53 12.73 -10.51 5.36
N SER A 54 12.62 -11.44 6.31
CA SER A 54 12.95 -11.12 7.70
C SER A 54 14.47 -11.16 7.85
N HIS A 55 15.09 -10.04 8.20
CA HIS A 55 16.52 -10.00 8.56
C HIS A 55 16.77 -10.47 10.00
N GLN A 56 15.74 -10.97 10.69
CA GLN A 56 15.87 -11.53 12.02
C GLN A 56 16.48 -12.93 11.95
N VAL A 57 17.65 -13.12 12.57
CA VAL A 57 18.27 -14.43 12.75
C VAL A 57 17.52 -15.19 13.85
N PRO A 58 16.94 -16.37 13.57
CA PRO A 58 16.32 -17.19 14.60
C PRO A 58 17.36 -17.63 15.64
N LYS A 59 17.02 -17.53 16.93
CA LYS A 59 17.86 -18.10 17.99
C LYS A 59 17.79 -19.63 17.93
N ALA A 60 18.93 -20.29 18.05
CA ALA A 60 19.00 -21.75 18.10
C ALA A 60 18.13 -22.29 19.25
N GLY A 61 17.33 -23.32 18.97
CA GLY A 61 16.43 -23.96 19.95
C GLY A 61 15.11 -23.22 20.21
N GLN A 62 14.91 -22.00 19.69
CA GLN A 62 13.61 -21.34 19.80
C GLN A 62 12.61 -21.93 18.80
N LYS A 63 11.57 -22.59 19.32
CA LYS A 63 10.39 -22.94 18.52
C LYS A 63 9.64 -21.65 18.21
N LYS A 64 9.30 -21.43 16.93
CA LYS A 64 8.38 -20.37 16.56
C LYS A 64 6.99 -20.79 17.04
N GLU A 65 6.45 -20.06 18.01
CA GLU A 65 5.07 -20.23 18.42
C GLU A 65 4.14 -20.09 17.22
N ALA A 66 3.08 -20.91 17.20
CA ALA A 66 2.06 -20.85 16.16
C ALA A 66 1.38 -19.48 16.25
N THR A 67 1.71 -18.61 15.30
CA THR A 67 1.22 -17.24 15.24
C THR A 67 0.28 -17.09 14.07
N GLU A 68 -0.86 -16.45 14.33
CA GLU A 68 -1.77 -16.08 13.27
C GLU A 68 -1.07 -15.06 12.35
N LYS A 69 -1.33 -15.16 11.04
CA LYS A 69 -0.64 -14.36 10.03
C LYS A 69 -1.56 -13.24 9.55
N LEU A 70 -1.17 -12.00 9.79
CA LEU A 70 -1.77 -10.83 9.16
C LEU A 70 -1.07 -10.57 7.82
N ASP A 71 -1.81 -10.65 6.71
CA ASP A 71 -1.22 -10.45 5.40
C ASP A 71 -1.16 -8.97 5.02
N ILE A 72 0.07 -8.44 4.95
CA ILE A 72 0.40 -7.07 4.55
C ILE A 72 1.22 -7.02 3.25
N SER A 73 1.19 -8.10 2.47
CA SER A 73 2.05 -8.27 1.28
C SER A 73 1.78 -7.28 0.13
N ASP A 74 0.67 -6.56 0.17
CA ASP A 74 0.24 -5.52 -0.77
C ASP A 74 0.69 -4.10 -0.40
N LEU A 75 1.20 -3.89 0.82
CA LEU A 75 1.81 -2.64 1.26
C LEU A 75 3.27 -2.55 0.78
N ASN A 76 3.43 -2.45 -0.54
CA ASN A 76 4.74 -2.43 -1.20
C ASN A 76 4.94 -1.21 -2.14
N GLU A 77 4.03 -0.24 -2.09
CA GLU A 77 4.10 0.98 -2.90
C GLU A 77 4.82 2.09 -2.11
N ILE A 78 5.69 2.84 -2.79
CA ILE A 78 6.31 4.06 -2.25
C ILE A 78 5.29 5.19 -2.42
N LEU A 79 5.00 5.92 -1.34
CA LEU A 79 3.99 6.99 -1.37
C LEU A 79 4.60 8.33 -1.73
N GLU A 80 5.77 8.62 -1.16
CA GLU A 80 6.49 9.85 -1.40
C GLU A 80 7.99 9.60 -1.36
N ILE A 81 8.71 10.26 -2.27
CA ILE A 81 10.16 10.32 -2.26
C ILE A 81 10.52 11.78 -2.04
N ASN A 82 11.06 12.11 -0.86
CA ASN A 82 11.53 13.45 -0.57
C ASN A 82 13.02 13.55 -0.90
N THR A 83 13.31 14.12 -2.07
CA THR A 83 14.70 14.26 -2.56
C THR A 83 15.50 15.30 -1.79
N ASN A 84 14.84 16.27 -1.16
CA ASN A 84 15.51 17.35 -0.42
C ASN A 84 16.01 16.86 0.93
N HIS A 85 15.22 16.01 1.59
CA HIS A 85 15.53 15.44 2.89
C HIS A 85 16.13 14.01 2.81
N GLN A 86 16.26 13.47 1.60
CA GLN A 86 16.87 12.15 1.31
C GLN A 86 16.22 11.00 2.08
N TYR A 87 14.90 11.02 2.21
CA TYR A 87 14.12 9.92 2.76
C TYR A 87 12.92 9.60 1.87
N CYS A 88 12.45 8.36 1.97
CA CYS A 88 11.23 7.91 1.34
C CYS A 88 10.25 7.50 2.43
N ASP A 89 9.04 8.03 2.40
CA ASP A 89 7.99 7.59 3.30
C ASP A 89 7.24 6.41 2.67
N MET A 90 7.20 5.31 3.43
CA MET A 90 6.19 4.28 3.28
C MET A 90 5.19 4.46 4.41
N LEU A 91 3.90 4.25 4.15
CA LEU A 91 2.84 4.52 5.11
C LEU A 91 3.18 3.92 6.49
N PRO A 92 3.12 4.69 7.59
CA PRO A 92 3.08 4.09 8.91
C PRO A 92 1.76 3.31 9.02
N LEU A 93 1.88 2.03 9.38
CA LEU A 93 0.75 1.17 9.75
C LEU A 93 -0.08 1.78 10.89
#